data_AF-A0A6F8ZSV6-F1
#
_entry.id   AF-A0A6F8ZSV6-F1
#
_cell.length_a   1.000
_cell.length_b   1.000
_cell.length_c   1.000
_cell.angle_alpha   90.00
_cell.angle_beta   90.00
_cell.angle_gamma   90.00
#
_symmetry.space_group_name_H-M   'P 1'
#
loop_
_entity.id
_entity.type
_entity.pdbx_description
1 polymer ?
#
loop_
_entity_poly.entity_id
_entity_poly.type
_entity_poly.pdbx_seq_one_letter_code
_entity_poly.pdbx_strand_id
1 'polypeptide(L)'
;MNPKLTQERQKQLCSLLGNVRLSLLFKASIHGYTGAAFHQKCDHQGPTVSVGYNSTGFVFGGYTSKDHDVVKLNQYIQDDKAFLFSLTGRNPVTYPVTYAQYAVKMLKTTGPYFGEDLMFMNANTATVISSPGNYYNFNDAEMHGNDLNLTECEVYKVEEGGIIEKPWRTILWKAENRNALMESVKLYKPMISTVGQARVLLIGPVGAGKSSFFNSVNSIFRGHVTSQAISGSSGTSLTTQFRTYSVKAGRDGKPLPIILCDTMGLEEATGAGLDVDDISSILKGHVPDRYQFNPSVPLQADAHGLRQSVNLQDRIHCVVYVMDTCKVSIMSTKLEEKLAAIRRRVNLLGIPQLVLLTKVDEACPCVTDNLRNVYNSQYIKTKAQEVSGRLGVPMSCIVPVKNYSEELELDMSCDILLLSALIQMLRFADNYFDEVSDQEKHNQTK
;
A
#
# COMPACT_ATOMS: atom_id res chain seq x y z
N MET A 1 17.95 -17.87 -12.44
CA MET A 1 18.07 -17.59 -13.89
C MET A 1 18.59 -16.17 -14.04
N ASN A 2 19.76 -15.98 -14.65
CA ASN A 2 20.34 -14.63 -14.75
C ASN A 2 19.83 -13.95 -16.04
N PRO A 3 19.25 -12.74 -15.94
CA PRO A 3 18.78 -11.99 -17.11
C PRO A 3 19.96 -11.48 -17.95
N LYS A 4 19.79 -11.45 -19.28
CA LYS A 4 20.69 -10.76 -20.22
C LYS A 4 20.39 -9.25 -20.26
N LEU A 5 19.16 -8.86 -19.93
CA LEU A 5 18.77 -7.46 -19.80
C LEU A 5 19.63 -6.77 -18.74
N THR A 6 20.46 -5.82 -19.17
CA THR A 6 21.32 -5.05 -18.26
C THR A 6 20.49 -4.07 -17.43
N GLN A 7 21.03 -3.61 -16.30
CA GLN A 7 20.35 -2.60 -15.47
C GLN A 7 20.02 -1.31 -16.24
N GLU A 8 20.88 -0.90 -17.18
CA GLU A 8 20.64 0.28 -18.01
C GLU A 8 19.44 0.08 -18.95
N ARG A 9 19.39 -1.05 -19.66
CA ARG A 9 18.25 -1.41 -20.54
C ARG A 9 16.96 -1.60 -19.75
N GLN A 10 17.05 -2.21 -18.58
CA GLN A 10 15.92 -2.34 -17.66
C GLN A 10 15.39 -0.97 -17.23
N LYS A 11 16.25 0.00 -16.90
CA LYS A 11 15.84 1.38 -16.59
C LYS A 11 15.14 2.04 -17.77
N GLN A 12 15.63 1.87 -19.00
CA GLN A 12 14.99 2.39 -20.20
C GLN A 12 13.59 1.80 -20.38
N LEU A 13 13.41 0.49 -20.24
CA LEU A 13 12.09 -0.16 -20.33
C LEU A 13 11.15 0.30 -19.22
N CYS A 14 11.62 0.35 -17.98
CA CYS A 14 10.82 0.91 -16.88
C CYS A 14 10.42 2.36 -17.18
N SER A 15 11.28 3.20 -17.76
CA SER A 15 10.91 4.57 -18.11
C SER A 15 9.74 4.68 -19.11
N LEU A 16 9.57 3.69 -19.98
CA LEU A 16 8.45 3.61 -20.92
C LEU A 16 7.16 3.10 -20.25
N LEU A 17 7.30 2.17 -19.31
CA LEU A 17 6.19 1.45 -18.68
C LEU A 17 5.68 2.13 -17.40
N GLY A 18 6.41 3.15 -16.94
CA GLY A 18 6.20 3.78 -15.65
C GLY A 18 6.89 3.04 -14.50
N ASN A 19 6.40 3.20 -13.29
CA ASN A 19 7.10 2.73 -12.09
C ASN A 19 6.84 1.25 -11.80
N VAL A 20 7.41 0.40 -12.66
CA VAL A 20 7.21 -1.05 -12.67
C VAL A 20 8.49 -1.82 -12.32
N ARG A 21 8.34 -3.04 -11.83
CA ARG A 21 9.40 -4.06 -11.68
C ARG A 21 9.24 -5.09 -12.80
N LEU A 22 10.37 -5.53 -13.36
CA LEU A 22 10.41 -6.60 -14.36
C LEU A 22 10.91 -7.89 -13.70
N SER A 23 10.10 -8.94 -13.77
CA SER A 23 10.42 -10.26 -13.22
C SER A 23 10.52 -11.28 -14.36
N LEU A 24 11.70 -11.89 -14.52
CA LEU A 24 11.98 -12.79 -15.64
C LEU A 24 11.14 -14.07 -15.56
N LEU A 25 10.31 -14.32 -16.58
CA LEU A 25 9.47 -15.51 -16.72
C LEU A 25 10.12 -16.56 -17.61
N PHE A 26 10.69 -16.11 -18.73
CA PHE A 26 11.16 -16.97 -19.80
C PHE A 26 12.49 -16.47 -20.35
N LYS A 27 13.40 -17.41 -20.63
CA LYS A 27 14.67 -17.18 -21.33
C LYS A 27 14.89 -18.32 -22.32
N ALA A 28 14.92 -18.00 -23.61
CA ALA A 28 14.94 -18.99 -24.68
C ALA A 28 16.19 -19.87 -24.67
N SER A 29 17.34 -19.33 -24.27
CA SER A 29 18.57 -20.13 -24.13
C SER A 29 18.49 -21.25 -23.07
N ILE A 30 17.52 -21.17 -22.15
CA ILE A 30 17.32 -22.16 -21.08
C ILE A 30 16.09 -23.02 -21.34
N HIS A 31 14.99 -22.39 -21.76
CA HIS A 31 13.70 -23.06 -21.94
C HIS A 31 13.49 -23.58 -23.37
N GLY A 32 14.34 -23.20 -24.31
CA GLY A 32 14.21 -23.50 -25.73
C GLY A 32 13.43 -22.44 -26.50
N TYR A 33 13.80 -22.24 -27.77
CA TYR A 33 13.14 -21.33 -28.71
C TYR A 33 11.84 -21.94 -29.26
N THR A 34 10.89 -22.30 -28.40
CA THR A 34 9.64 -22.94 -28.81
C THR A 34 8.42 -22.20 -28.28
N GLY A 35 7.36 -22.14 -29.09
CA GLY A 35 6.08 -21.57 -28.64
C GLY A 35 5.51 -22.31 -27.42
N ALA A 36 5.67 -23.64 -27.38
CA ALA A 36 5.22 -24.45 -26.25
C ALA A 36 5.89 -24.06 -24.92
N ALA A 37 7.20 -23.84 -24.92
CA ALA A 37 7.93 -23.41 -23.71
C ALA A 37 7.58 -21.98 -23.29
N PHE A 38 7.33 -21.09 -24.26
CA PHE A 38 6.83 -19.75 -23.99
C PHE A 38 5.47 -19.80 -23.29
N HIS A 39 4.50 -20.48 -23.89
CA HIS A 39 3.13 -20.62 -23.37
C HIS A 39 3.11 -21.22 -21.97
N GLN A 40 3.88 -22.30 -21.74
CA GLN A 40 3.99 -22.92 -20.42
C GLN A 40 4.45 -21.94 -19.31
N LYS A 41 5.26 -20.93 -19.67
CA LYS A 41 5.84 -19.99 -18.71
C LYS A 41 5.12 -18.65 -18.63
N CYS A 42 4.50 -18.20 -19.71
CA CYS A 42 4.03 -16.81 -19.85
C CYS A 42 2.51 -16.70 -19.88
N ASP A 43 1.78 -17.77 -20.19
CA ASP A 43 0.32 -17.75 -20.14
C ASP A 43 -0.15 -17.48 -18.70
N HIS A 44 -1.17 -16.63 -18.56
CA HIS A 44 -1.70 -16.23 -17.25
C HIS A 44 -0.76 -15.41 -16.37
N GLN A 45 0.28 -14.81 -16.96
CA GLN A 45 1.24 -13.96 -16.26
C GLN A 45 1.15 -12.47 -16.60
N GLY A 46 0.36 -12.07 -17.60
CA GLY A 46 0.38 -10.68 -18.09
C GLY A 46 -0.03 -9.63 -17.05
N PRO A 47 0.40 -8.36 -17.20
CA PRO A 47 1.13 -7.76 -18.33
C PRO A 47 2.56 -8.27 -18.55
N THR A 48 3.06 -8.26 -19.81
CA THR A 48 4.41 -8.76 -20.13
C THR A 48 5.20 -7.87 -21.09
N VAL A 49 6.53 -7.93 -20.98
CA VAL A 49 7.49 -7.36 -21.93
C VAL A 49 8.31 -8.48 -22.54
N SER A 50 8.35 -8.55 -23.86
CA SER A 50 9.17 -9.50 -24.62
C SER A 50 10.37 -8.77 -25.22
N VAL A 51 11.57 -9.33 -25.05
CA VAL A 51 12.85 -8.71 -25.43
C VAL A 51 13.68 -9.69 -26.26
N GLY A 52 13.92 -9.34 -27.52
CA GLY A 52 14.86 -10.00 -28.42
C GLY A 52 16.22 -9.33 -28.43
N TYR A 53 17.25 -10.15 -28.66
CA TYR A 53 18.64 -9.71 -28.82
C TYR A 53 19.20 -10.33 -30.08
N ASN A 54 19.82 -9.57 -30.97
CA ASN A 54 20.48 -10.13 -32.16
C ASN A 54 22.00 -9.96 -32.13
N SER A 55 22.68 -10.47 -33.16
CA SER A 55 24.15 -10.48 -33.25
C SER A 55 24.74 -9.11 -33.57
N THR A 56 23.94 -8.22 -34.17
CA THR A 56 24.32 -6.85 -34.53
C THR A 56 24.18 -5.86 -33.37
N GLY A 57 23.78 -6.33 -32.18
CA GLY A 57 23.71 -5.52 -30.95
C GLY A 57 22.36 -4.83 -30.72
N PHE A 58 21.35 -5.13 -31.54
CA PHE A 58 20.01 -4.62 -31.31
C PHE A 58 19.29 -5.35 -30.18
N VAL A 59 18.55 -4.56 -29.40
CA VAL A 59 17.68 -5.03 -28.33
C VAL A 59 16.31 -4.41 -28.56
N PHE A 60 15.32 -5.24 -28.85
CA PHE A 60 14.02 -4.80 -29.34
C PHE A 60 12.92 -5.74 -28.90
N GLY A 61 11.66 -5.33 -29.03
CA GLY A 61 10.54 -6.22 -28.76
C GLY A 61 9.25 -5.47 -28.52
N GLY A 62 8.39 -6.00 -27.65
CA GLY A 62 7.05 -5.48 -27.46
C GLY A 62 6.52 -5.64 -26.04
N TYR A 63 5.62 -4.74 -25.68
CA TYR A 63 4.87 -4.75 -24.43
C TYR A 63 3.38 -4.98 -24.72
N THR A 64 2.74 -5.79 -23.86
CA THR A 64 1.29 -5.94 -23.80
C THR A 64 0.82 -5.79 -22.36
N SER A 65 -0.24 -4.98 -22.17
CA SER A 65 -0.97 -4.82 -20.92
C SER A 65 -1.94 -5.97 -20.64
N LYS A 66 -2.11 -6.86 -21.62
CA LYS A 66 -3.02 -8.01 -21.53
C LYS A 66 -2.27 -9.27 -21.17
N ASP A 67 -3.06 -10.22 -20.68
CA ASP A 67 -2.63 -11.58 -20.47
C ASP A 67 -2.60 -12.37 -21.78
N HIS A 68 -1.75 -13.39 -21.83
CA HIS A 68 -1.71 -14.34 -22.93
C HIS A 68 -2.81 -15.38 -22.69
N ASP A 69 -3.95 -15.20 -23.35
CA ASP A 69 -5.14 -16.03 -23.18
C ASP A 69 -5.17 -17.18 -24.19
N VAL A 70 -4.91 -18.41 -23.72
CA VAL A 70 -4.92 -19.64 -24.53
C VAL A 70 -6.31 -19.93 -25.10
N VAL A 71 -7.39 -19.43 -24.49
CA VAL A 71 -8.76 -19.61 -25.00
C VAL A 71 -8.98 -18.80 -26.28
N LYS A 72 -8.17 -17.77 -26.52
CA LYS A 72 -8.23 -16.89 -27.70
C LYS A 72 -7.20 -17.23 -28.77
N LEU A 73 -6.75 -18.48 -28.84
CA LEU A 73 -5.87 -18.94 -29.90
C LEU A 73 -6.43 -18.57 -31.29
N ASN A 74 -5.55 -18.05 -32.15
CA ASN A 74 -5.86 -17.51 -33.49
C ASN A 74 -6.76 -16.26 -33.51
N GLN A 75 -7.13 -15.70 -32.37
CA GLN A 75 -7.86 -14.43 -32.28
C GLN A 75 -6.93 -13.29 -31.87
N TYR A 76 -7.34 -12.08 -32.22
CA TYR A 76 -6.68 -10.88 -31.74
C TYR A 76 -7.11 -10.54 -30.31
N ILE A 77 -6.16 -10.03 -29.55
CA ILE A 77 -6.35 -9.49 -28.22
C ILE A 77 -6.29 -7.97 -28.35
N GLN A 78 -7.41 -7.33 -27.98
CA GLN A 78 -7.49 -5.88 -27.96
C GLN A 78 -6.63 -5.31 -26.83
N ASP A 79 -5.69 -4.43 -27.16
CA ASP A 79 -4.85 -3.72 -26.19
C ASP A 79 -4.46 -2.34 -26.69
N ASP A 80 -5.02 -1.29 -26.10
CA ASP A 80 -4.75 0.11 -26.42
C ASP A 80 -3.43 0.63 -25.81
N LYS A 81 -2.81 -0.15 -24.92
CA LYS A 81 -1.53 0.18 -24.28
C LYS A 81 -0.35 -0.58 -24.89
N ALA A 82 -0.59 -1.44 -25.88
CA ALA A 82 0.47 -2.20 -26.52
C ALA A 82 1.38 -1.30 -27.38
N PHE A 83 2.67 -1.59 -27.33
CA PHE A 83 3.66 -0.91 -28.16
C PHE A 83 4.85 -1.83 -28.43
N LEU A 84 5.51 -1.62 -29.57
CA LEU A 84 6.83 -2.16 -29.85
C LEU A 84 7.91 -1.16 -29.44
N PHE A 85 9.13 -1.64 -29.20
CA PHE A 85 10.25 -0.77 -28.85
C PHE A 85 11.58 -1.26 -29.44
N SER A 86 12.49 -0.31 -29.63
CA SER A 86 13.92 -0.55 -29.88
C SER A 86 14.74 0.23 -28.85
N LEU A 87 15.77 -0.42 -28.30
CA LEU A 87 16.63 0.17 -27.27
C LEU A 87 18.00 0.58 -27.82
N THR A 88 18.34 0.44 -29.09
CA THR A 88 19.74 0.60 -29.56
C THR A 88 20.44 1.92 -29.22
N GLY A 89 19.71 3.02 -29.01
CA GLY A 89 20.26 4.32 -28.60
C GLY A 89 20.26 4.63 -27.10
N ARG A 90 20.63 5.87 -26.75
CA ARG A 90 20.49 6.44 -25.39
C ARG A 90 19.03 6.54 -24.95
N ASN A 91 18.14 6.87 -25.88
CA ASN A 91 16.72 6.97 -25.64
C ASN A 91 16.02 5.80 -26.35
N PRO A 92 15.10 5.10 -25.68
CA PRO A 92 14.29 4.08 -26.33
C PRO A 92 13.34 4.72 -27.35
N VAL A 93 13.12 4.02 -28.46
CA VAL A 93 12.12 4.38 -29.47
C VAL A 93 10.92 3.46 -29.30
N THR A 94 9.72 4.01 -29.33
CA THR A 94 8.47 3.24 -29.19
C THR A 94 7.57 3.40 -30.42
N TYR A 95 6.93 2.31 -30.80
CA TYR A 95 5.97 2.24 -31.90
C TYR A 95 4.63 1.78 -31.31
N PRO A 96 3.71 2.71 -31.00
CA PRO A 96 2.41 2.35 -30.43
C PRO A 96 1.56 1.60 -31.45
N VAL A 97 0.64 0.78 -30.96
CA VAL A 97 -0.35 0.12 -31.82
C VAL A 97 -1.25 1.16 -32.49
N THR A 98 -1.50 0.97 -33.79
CA THR A 98 -2.37 1.86 -34.58
C THR A 98 -3.85 1.50 -34.40
N TYR A 99 -4.16 0.20 -34.31
CA TYR A 99 -5.51 -0.33 -34.12
C TYR A 99 -5.54 -1.28 -32.93
N ALA A 100 -6.03 -0.79 -31.79
CA ALA A 100 -6.02 -1.52 -30.53
C ALA A 100 -6.63 -2.92 -30.62
N GLN A 101 -7.68 -3.14 -31.44
CA GLN A 101 -8.32 -4.46 -31.59
C GLN A 101 -7.43 -5.53 -32.23
N TYR A 102 -6.31 -5.13 -32.85
CA TYR A 102 -5.35 -6.01 -33.53
C TYR A 102 -3.98 -5.99 -32.84
N ALA A 103 -3.90 -5.59 -31.57
CA ALA A 103 -2.63 -5.32 -30.91
C ALA A 103 -1.73 -6.54 -30.74
N VAL A 104 -2.30 -7.70 -30.38
CA VAL A 104 -1.56 -8.94 -30.13
C VAL A 104 -2.37 -10.12 -30.65
N LYS A 105 -1.69 -11.14 -31.16
CA LYS A 105 -2.28 -12.40 -31.63
C LYS A 105 -1.58 -13.55 -30.93
N MET A 106 -2.30 -14.63 -30.62
CA MET A 106 -1.71 -15.82 -30.00
C MET A 106 -1.78 -17.01 -30.94
N LEU A 107 -0.65 -17.68 -31.19
CA LEU A 107 -0.57 -18.92 -31.95
C LEU A 107 0.17 -19.97 -31.12
N LYS A 108 -0.36 -21.20 -31.09
CA LYS A 108 0.14 -22.29 -30.23
C LYS A 108 1.63 -22.63 -30.44
N THR A 109 2.14 -22.36 -31.64
CA THR A 109 3.48 -22.76 -32.08
C THR A 109 4.46 -21.59 -32.18
N THR A 110 4.09 -20.40 -31.69
CA THR A 110 4.95 -19.22 -31.76
C THR A 110 5.12 -18.60 -30.38
N GLY A 111 6.08 -17.70 -30.27
CA GLY A 111 6.19 -16.82 -29.13
C GLY A 111 5.21 -15.64 -29.22
N PRO A 112 5.52 -14.56 -28.50
CA PRO A 112 4.82 -13.28 -28.59
C PRO A 112 4.64 -12.84 -30.04
N TYR A 113 3.40 -12.49 -30.42
CA TYR A 113 3.09 -12.03 -31.76
C TYR A 113 2.28 -10.73 -31.69
N PHE A 114 2.94 -9.63 -32.02
CA PHE A 114 2.38 -8.29 -31.93
C PHE A 114 1.76 -7.91 -33.28
N GLY A 115 0.43 -7.82 -33.27
CA GLY A 115 -0.39 -7.70 -34.47
C GLY A 115 -0.05 -8.79 -35.48
N GLU A 116 0.39 -8.35 -36.65
CA GLU A 116 0.98 -9.22 -37.68
C GLU A 116 2.34 -8.70 -38.15
N ASP A 117 2.93 -7.79 -37.36
CA ASP A 117 4.10 -7.02 -37.75
C ASP A 117 5.40 -7.53 -37.11
N LEU A 118 5.33 -8.13 -35.90
CA LEU A 118 6.51 -8.67 -35.23
C LEU A 118 6.20 -9.95 -34.45
N MET A 119 6.78 -11.07 -34.89
CA MET A 119 6.58 -12.40 -34.28
C MET A 119 7.89 -12.98 -33.78
N PHE A 120 7.91 -13.41 -32.52
CA PHE A 120 9.05 -14.10 -31.92
C PHE A 120 8.93 -15.62 -32.05
N MET A 121 10.08 -16.29 -32.16
CA MET A 121 10.20 -17.75 -32.15
C MET A 121 9.39 -18.43 -33.26
N ASN A 122 9.46 -17.86 -34.46
CA ASN A 122 8.77 -18.43 -35.61
C ASN A 122 9.27 -19.85 -35.90
N ALA A 123 8.34 -20.76 -36.22
CA ALA A 123 8.62 -22.17 -36.51
C ALA A 123 9.47 -22.87 -35.44
N ASN A 124 9.39 -22.46 -34.17
CA ASN A 124 10.22 -22.95 -33.07
C ASN A 124 11.74 -22.78 -33.32
N THR A 125 12.13 -21.66 -33.91
CA THR A 125 13.53 -21.30 -34.17
C THR A 125 13.91 -20.00 -33.49
N ALA A 126 15.21 -19.71 -33.40
CA ALA A 126 15.73 -18.43 -32.91
C ALA A 126 15.61 -17.32 -33.96
N THR A 127 14.44 -17.17 -34.58
CA THR A 127 14.19 -16.16 -35.61
C THR A 127 12.93 -15.35 -35.31
N VAL A 128 12.94 -14.12 -35.82
CA VAL A 128 11.81 -13.19 -35.80
C VAL A 128 11.22 -13.07 -37.20
N ILE A 129 9.90 -12.96 -37.31
CA ILE A 129 9.27 -12.42 -38.54
C ILE A 129 8.99 -10.94 -38.29
N SER A 130 9.40 -10.09 -39.24
CA SER A 130 9.10 -8.66 -39.26
C SER A 130 8.39 -8.30 -40.56
N SER A 131 7.23 -7.65 -40.45
CA SER A 131 6.38 -7.21 -41.56
C SER A 131 5.70 -5.88 -41.19
N PRO A 132 6.44 -4.79 -40.94
CA PRO A 132 5.85 -3.53 -40.45
C PRO A 132 4.84 -2.93 -41.43
N GLY A 133 3.85 -2.21 -40.87
CA GLY A 133 2.90 -1.40 -41.64
C GLY A 133 1.44 -1.86 -41.57
N ASN A 134 1.14 -2.99 -40.91
CA ASN A 134 -0.25 -3.41 -40.70
C ASN A 134 -0.86 -2.71 -39.49
N TYR A 135 -0.28 -2.93 -38.31
CA TYR A 135 -0.78 -2.42 -37.03
C TYR A 135 0.28 -1.67 -36.24
N TYR A 136 1.55 -1.94 -36.49
CA TYR A 136 2.70 -1.20 -35.97
C TYR A 136 3.54 -0.65 -37.13
N ASN A 137 3.86 0.64 -37.05
CA ASN A 137 4.64 1.34 -38.06
C ASN A 137 6.06 1.57 -37.54
N PHE A 138 7.04 0.85 -38.11
CA PHE A 138 8.46 1.00 -37.78
C PHE A 138 9.34 0.71 -39.00
N ASN A 139 10.60 1.15 -38.95
CA ASN A 139 11.61 0.82 -39.95
C ASN A 139 12.45 -0.38 -39.47
N ASP A 140 12.62 -1.42 -40.30
CA ASP A 140 13.35 -2.64 -39.94
C ASP A 140 14.81 -2.38 -39.54
N ALA A 141 15.49 -1.44 -40.20
CA ALA A 141 16.88 -1.10 -39.89
C ALA A 141 17.01 -0.41 -38.52
N GLU A 142 16.04 0.42 -38.15
CA GLU A 142 16.01 1.11 -36.85
C GLU A 142 15.55 0.19 -35.71
N MET A 143 14.61 -0.71 -35.99
CA MET A 143 14.03 -1.62 -35.01
C MET A 143 15.01 -2.74 -34.63
N HIS A 144 15.60 -3.40 -35.62
CA HIS A 144 16.42 -4.60 -35.40
C HIS A 144 17.61 -4.72 -36.37
N GLY A 145 18.02 -3.64 -37.03
CA GLY A 145 19.23 -3.64 -37.87
C GLY A 145 19.17 -4.56 -39.08
N ASN A 146 17.96 -4.90 -39.55
CA ASN A 146 17.72 -5.95 -40.57
C ASN A 146 18.26 -7.35 -40.21
N ASP A 147 18.60 -7.61 -38.94
CA ASP A 147 19.00 -8.93 -38.45
C ASP A 147 17.90 -9.55 -37.58
N LEU A 148 17.20 -10.52 -38.18
CA LEU A 148 16.08 -11.24 -37.56
C LEU A 148 16.52 -12.47 -36.76
N ASN A 149 17.81 -12.79 -36.72
CA ASN A 149 18.32 -13.92 -35.94
C ASN A 149 18.54 -13.51 -34.49
N LEU A 150 17.92 -14.25 -33.58
CA LEU A 150 18.03 -14.02 -32.15
C LEU A 150 19.22 -14.77 -31.58
N THR A 151 20.05 -14.03 -30.84
CA THR A 151 21.02 -14.58 -29.88
C THR A 151 20.37 -14.90 -28.55
N GLU A 152 19.24 -14.26 -28.23
CA GLU A 152 18.43 -14.49 -27.02
C GLU A 152 17.00 -13.96 -27.20
N CYS A 153 16.05 -14.55 -26.48
CA CYS A 153 14.71 -14.01 -26.25
C CYS A 153 14.33 -14.15 -24.76
N GLU A 154 13.96 -13.04 -24.13
CA GLU A 154 13.53 -13.00 -22.73
C GLU A 154 12.12 -12.43 -22.62
N VAL A 155 11.31 -12.97 -21.73
CA VAL A 155 9.97 -12.43 -21.41
C VAL A 155 9.90 -12.14 -19.93
N TYR A 156 9.46 -10.93 -19.60
CA TYR A 156 9.33 -10.42 -18.24
C TYR A 156 7.87 -10.16 -17.91
N LYS A 157 7.47 -10.54 -16.70
CA LYS A 157 6.26 -10.03 -16.07
C LYS A 157 6.48 -8.57 -15.68
N VAL A 158 5.51 -7.72 -15.96
CA VAL A 158 5.50 -6.33 -15.51
C VAL A 158 4.66 -6.23 -14.25
N GLU A 159 5.30 -5.84 -13.15
CA GLU A 159 4.67 -5.74 -11.84
C GLU A 159 4.63 -4.27 -11.41
N GLU A 160 3.49 -3.80 -10.92
CA GLU A 160 3.44 -2.49 -10.27
C GLU A 160 4.32 -2.48 -9.01
N GLY A 161 4.95 -1.35 -8.70
CA GLY A 161 5.68 -1.19 -7.45
C GLY A 161 7.20 -1.18 -7.57
N GLY A 162 7.71 -0.47 -8.59
CA GLY A 162 9.12 -0.11 -8.65
C GLY A 162 9.60 0.67 -7.41
N ILE A 163 10.90 0.54 -7.13
CA ILE A 163 11.60 1.29 -6.08
C ILE A 163 12.01 2.65 -6.68
N ILE A 164 11.55 3.76 -6.09
CA ILE A 164 12.04 5.10 -6.42
C ILE A 164 13.40 5.34 -5.77
N GLU A 165 14.30 5.97 -6.52
CA GLU A 165 15.69 6.23 -6.10
C GLU A 165 15.76 7.12 -4.85
N LYS A 166 14.97 8.19 -4.82
CA LYS A 166 14.84 9.07 -3.65
C LYS A 166 13.56 8.71 -2.87
N PRO A 167 13.65 8.30 -1.59
CA PRO A 167 12.46 7.97 -0.83
C PRO A 167 11.59 9.22 -0.61
N TRP A 168 10.27 9.03 -0.59
CA TRP A 168 9.34 10.15 -0.39
C TRP A 168 9.25 10.59 1.08
N ARG A 169 9.86 9.84 2.01
CA ARG A 169 10.23 10.27 3.37
C ARG A 169 11.49 9.56 3.83
N THR A 170 12.31 10.25 4.62
CA THR A 170 13.56 9.68 5.14
C THR A 170 13.33 9.04 6.50
N ILE A 171 13.83 7.82 6.67
CA ILE A 171 13.84 7.10 7.96
C ILE A 171 15.28 6.69 8.27
N LEU A 172 15.68 6.89 9.53
CA LEU A 172 16.98 6.44 10.03
C LEU A 172 16.85 5.02 10.61
N TRP A 173 17.23 4.03 9.80
CA TRP A 173 17.14 2.60 10.15
C TRP A 173 18.28 2.10 11.04
N LYS A 174 18.44 2.72 12.22
CA LYS A 174 19.51 2.40 13.17
C LYS A 174 18.99 2.14 14.58
N ALA A 175 19.71 1.32 15.35
CA ALA A 175 19.35 0.98 16.73
C ALA A 175 19.32 2.22 17.64
N GLU A 176 20.25 3.17 17.44
CA GLU A 176 20.27 4.43 18.19
C GLU A 176 19.00 5.24 17.95
N ASN A 177 18.52 5.28 16.70
CA ASN A 177 17.28 5.97 16.37
C ASN A 177 16.06 5.27 16.97
N ARG A 178 16.00 3.93 16.90
CA ARG A 178 14.94 3.14 17.56
C ARG A 178 14.86 3.48 19.05
N ASN A 179 16.00 3.47 19.73
CA ASN A 179 16.07 3.77 21.16
C ASN A 179 15.70 5.22 21.45
N ALA A 180 16.16 6.17 20.63
CA ALA A 180 15.79 7.58 20.77
C ALA A 180 14.29 7.81 20.62
N LEU A 181 13.64 7.15 19.65
CA LEU A 181 12.18 7.20 19.48
C LEU A 181 11.46 6.62 20.71
N MET A 182 11.91 5.47 21.21
CA MET A 182 11.34 4.82 22.38
C MET A 182 11.45 5.71 23.63
N GLU A 183 12.61 6.34 23.85
CA GLU A 183 12.81 7.30 24.96
C GLU A 183 11.96 8.56 24.77
N SER A 184 11.80 9.06 23.54
CA SER A 184 10.95 10.20 23.24
C SER A 184 9.49 9.94 23.64
N VAL A 185 8.96 8.74 23.37
CA VAL A 185 7.62 8.35 23.82
C VAL A 185 7.52 8.28 25.35
N LYS A 186 8.54 7.75 26.04
CA LYS A 186 8.56 7.65 27.51
C LYS A 186 8.62 9.02 28.20
N LEU A 187 9.37 9.96 27.61
CA LEU A 187 9.62 11.28 28.18
C LEU A 187 8.56 12.31 27.81
N TYR A 188 7.71 12.01 26.83
CA TYR A 188 6.61 12.88 26.44
C TYR A 188 5.70 13.22 27.63
N LYS A 189 5.25 14.46 27.70
CA LYS A 189 4.29 14.95 28.68
C LYS A 189 3.31 15.87 27.96
N PRO A 190 1.99 15.62 28.05
CA PRO A 190 1.01 16.53 27.51
C PRO A 190 1.23 17.97 28.02
N MET A 191 1.02 18.95 27.15
CA MET A 191 1.24 20.37 27.48
C MET A 191 0.28 20.89 28.56
N ILE A 192 -0.91 20.27 28.66
CA ILE A 192 -1.89 20.60 29.69
C ILE A 192 -1.66 19.69 30.91
N SER A 193 -1.31 20.28 32.05
CA SER A 193 -0.91 19.57 33.28
C SER A 193 -1.99 18.67 33.89
N THR A 194 -3.26 18.93 33.60
CA THR A 194 -4.39 18.08 34.05
C THR A 194 -4.54 16.80 33.23
N VAL A 195 -3.85 16.67 32.10
CA VAL A 195 -3.90 15.50 31.22
C VAL A 195 -2.62 14.69 31.40
N GLY A 196 -2.72 13.51 32.03
CA GLY A 196 -1.57 12.63 32.25
C GLY A 196 -1.20 11.75 31.06
N GLN A 197 -2.16 11.44 30.17
CA GLN A 197 -1.96 10.60 29.00
C GLN A 197 -2.80 11.11 27.82
N ALA A 198 -2.20 11.21 26.63
CA ALA A 198 -2.92 11.53 25.41
C ALA A 198 -3.75 10.32 24.94
N ARG A 199 -5.05 10.52 24.71
CA ARG A 199 -5.96 9.48 24.17
C ARG A 199 -6.07 9.59 22.66
N VAL A 200 -5.74 8.49 21.98
CA VAL A 200 -5.78 8.37 20.52
C VAL A 200 -6.83 7.33 20.12
N LEU A 201 -7.79 7.71 19.30
CA LEU A 201 -8.87 6.83 18.84
C LEU A 201 -8.51 6.17 17.50
N LEU A 202 -8.53 4.84 17.46
CA LEU A 202 -8.31 4.06 16.24
C LEU A 202 -9.66 3.73 15.60
N ILE A 203 -9.91 4.25 14.40
CA ILE A 203 -11.14 4.01 13.63
C ILE A 203 -10.78 3.37 12.30
N GLY A 204 -11.55 2.40 11.81
CA GLY A 204 -11.31 1.82 10.51
C GLY A 204 -12.11 0.55 10.25
N PRO A 205 -12.09 0.04 9.01
CA PRO A 205 -12.82 -1.15 8.62
C PRO A 205 -12.47 -2.40 9.44
N VAL A 206 -13.32 -3.42 9.38
CA VAL A 206 -13.00 -4.76 9.89
C VAL A 206 -11.74 -5.29 9.18
N GLY A 207 -10.83 -5.88 9.95
CA GLY A 207 -9.58 -6.44 9.42
C GLY A 207 -8.50 -5.42 9.04
N ALA A 208 -8.73 -4.11 9.26
CA ALA A 208 -7.74 -3.07 8.94
C ALA A 208 -6.54 -3.01 9.92
N GLY A 209 -6.51 -3.82 10.98
CA GLY A 209 -5.35 -3.90 11.87
C GLY A 209 -5.34 -2.95 13.07
N LYS A 210 -6.49 -2.44 13.52
CA LYS A 210 -6.59 -1.57 14.72
C LYS A 210 -6.05 -2.23 16.00
N SER A 211 -6.62 -3.38 16.38
CA SER A 211 -6.22 -4.13 17.57
C SER A 211 -4.79 -4.68 17.45
N SER A 212 -4.39 -5.11 16.25
CA SER A 212 -3.02 -5.55 15.94
C SER A 212 -2.01 -4.41 16.07
N PHE A 213 -2.36 -3.17 15.71
CA PHE A 213 -1.50 -2.01 15.91
C PHE A 213 -1.22 -1.77 17.40
N PHE A 214 -2.26 -1.82 18.24
CA PHE A 214 -2.06 -1.74 19.71
C PHE A 214 -1.14 -2.86 20.21
N ASN A 215 -1.41 -4.12 19.82
CA ASN A 215 -0.58 -5.26 20.20
C ASN A 215 0.88 -5.06 19.79
N SER A 216 1.10 -4.54 18.58
CA SER A 216 2.44 -4.26 18.05
C SER A 216 3.17 -3.22 18.88
N VAL A 217 2.52 -2.09 19.17
CA VAL A 217 3.06 -1.04 20.04
C VAL A 217 3.38 -1.60 21.43
N ASN A 218 2.45 -2.34 22.03
CA ASN A 218 2.64 -2.95 23.35
C ASN A 218 3.81 -3.94 23.36
N SER A 219 4.04 -4.65 22.26
CA SER A 219 5.14 -5.61 22.10
C SER A 219 6.50 -4.93 22.18
N ILE A 220 6.67 -3.76 21.56
CA ILE A 220 7.92 -2.98 21.58
C ILE A 220 8.35 -2.67 23.01
N PHE A 221 7.41 -2.16 23.82
CA PHE A 221 7.71 -1.75 25.19
C PHE A 221 7.75 -2.93 26.17
N ARG A 222 7.13 -4.07 25.85
CA ARG A 222 7.26 -5.32 26.63
C ARG A 222 8.51 -6.13 26.28
N GLY A 223 9.10 -5.90 25.11
CA GLY A 223 10.29 -6.59 24.64
C GLY A 223 10.03 -7.95 23.98
N HIS A 224 8.78 -8.30 23.67
CA HIS A 224 8.39 -9.52 22.95
C HIS A 224 7.00 -9.34 22.33
N VAL A 225 6.67 -10.11 21.29
CA VAL A 225 5.36 -10.06 20.62
C VAL A 225 4.23 -10.45 21.58
N THR A 226 3.16 -9.66 21.61
CA THR A 226 2.02 -9.83 22.52
C THR A 226 0.69 -9.79 21.79
N SER A 227 -0.33 -10.44 22.38
CA SER A 227 -1.71 -10.47 21.86
C SER A 227 -2.71 -10.17 22.98
N GLN A 228 -2.68 -8.94 23.49
CA GLN A 228 -3.55 -8.52 24.59
C GLN A 228 -4.93 -8.05 24.09
N ALA A 229 -4.98 -7.36 22.95
CA ALA A 229 -6.22 -7.10 22.25
C ALA A 229 -6.56 -8.28 21.33
N ILE A 230 -7.84 -8.63 21.24
CA ILE A 230 -8.31 -9.71 20.37
C ILE A 230 -8.10 -9.27 18.92
N SER A 231 -7.18 -9.91 18.22
CA SER A 231 -6.89 -9.67 16.80
C SER A 231 -6.97 -10.97 16.01
N GLY A 232 -7.51 -10.92 14.80
CA GLY A 232 -7.67 -12.07 13.91
C GLY A 232 -8.44 -11.70 12.64
N SER A 233 -8.58 -12.67 11.73
CA SER A 233 -9.36 -12.52 10.50
C SER A 233 -10.73 -13.17 10.65
N SER A 234 -11.79 -12.38 10.48
CA SER A 234 -13.19 -12.82 10.49
C SER A 234 -13.99 -11.98 9.50
N GLY A 235 -15.12 -12.51 9.03
CA GLY A 235 -16.05 -11.77 8.17
C GLY A 235 -16.74 -10.60 8.89
N THR A 236 -16.78 -10.62 10.22
CA THR A 236 -17.39 -9.59 11.08
C THR A 236 -16.38 -9.08 12.13
N SER A 237 -16.69 -7.96 12.78
CA SER A 237 -15.79 -7.38 13.79
C SER A 237 -15.58 -8.33 14.99
N LEU A 238 -14.32 -8.68 15.26
CA LEU A 238 -13.92 -9.43 16.47
C LEU A 238 -13.96 -8.54 17.72
N THR A 239 -13.59 -7.27 17.57
CA THR A 239 -13.73 -6.27 18.62
C THR A 239 -15.18 -5.80 18.64
N THR A 240 -15.93 -6.20 19.66
CA THR A 240 -17.34 -5.79 19.85
C THR A 240 -17.51 -4.79 21.00
N GLN A 241 -16.44 -4.52 21.74
CA GLN A 241 -16.39 -3.57 22.84
C GLN A 241 -15.47 -2.39 22.52
N PHE A 242 -15.80 -1.21 23.03
CA PHE A 242 -14.85 -0.11 23.12
C PHE A 242 -13.78 -0.47 24.14
N ARG A 243 -12.50 -0.36 23.76
CA ARG A 243 -11.39 -0.72 24.66
C ARG A 243 -10.40 0.42 24.74
N THR A 244 -10.04 0.81 25.96
CA THR A 244 -8.97 1.78 26.21
C THR A 244 -7.74 1.05 26.73
N TYR A 245 -6.67 1.02 25.95
CA TYR A 245 -5.45 0.33 26.32
C TYR A 245 -4.36 1.30 26.73
N SER A 246 -3.89 1.15 27.97
CA SER A 246 -2.71 1.84 28.48
C SER A 246 -1.46 0.99 28.23
N VAL A 247 -0.47 1.56 27.55
CA VAL A 247 0.81 0.89 27.27
C VAL A 247 1.76 1.15 28.45
N LYS A 248 2.55 0.16 28.85
CA LYS A 248 3.51 0.28 29.98
C LYS A 248 4.95 0.23 29.48
N ALA A 249 5.84 0.97 30.16
CA ALA A 249 7.29 0.93 29.90
C ALA A 249 7.94 -0.33 30.49
N GLY A 250 7.67 -1.50 29.89
CA GLY A 250 8.08 -2.82 30.40
C GLY A 250 6.96 -3.53 31.17
N ARG A 251 7.23 -4.76 31.63
CA ARG A 251 6.24 -5.66 32.27
C ARG A 251 5.54 -4.99 33.46
N ASP A 252 6.33 -4.39 34.35
CA ASP A 252 5.87 -3.73 35.58
C ASP A 252 6.21 -2.23 35.58
N GLY A 253 6.43 -1.67 34.38
CA GLY A 253 6.76 -0.28 34.21
C GLY A 253 5.59 0.67 34.46
N LYS A 254 5.91 1.96 34.56
CA LYS A 254 4.91 3.03 34.61
C LYS A 254 4.11 3.07 33.30
N PRO A 255 2.83 3.48 33.34
CA PRO A 255 2.08 3.81 32.13
C PRO A 255 2.83 4.85 31.29
N LEU A 256 2.88 4.61 29.99
CA LEU A 256 3.34 5.58 29.01
C LEU A 256 2.31 6.71 28.87
N PRO A 257 2.72 7.91 28.44
CA PRO A 257 1.84 9.08 28.34
C PRO A 257 0.86 9.01 27.14
N ILE A 258 0.45 7.81 26.72
CA ILE A 258 -0.48 7.55 25.63
C ILE A 258 -1.44 6.41 25.98
N ILE A 259 -2.71 6.57 25.58
CA ILE A 259 -3.76 5.56 25.61
C ILE A 259 -4.24 5.35 24.18
N LEU A 260 -4.24 4.10 23.72
CA LEU A 260 -4.83 3.71 22.44
C LEU A 260 -6.24 3.21 22.68
N CYS A 261 -7.22 3.90 22.10
CA CYS A 261 -8.63 3.56 22.17
C CYS A 261 -9.01 2.76 20.91
N ASP A 262 -9.30 1.48 21.07
CA ASP A 262 -9.70 0.57 19.99
C ASP A 262 -11.22 0.47 19.91
N THR A 263 -11.74 0.39 18.68
CA THR A 263 -13.17 0.36 18.40
C THR A 263 -13.57 -0.86 17.60
N MET A 264 -14.87 -1.15 17.61
CA MET A 264 -15.48 -2.05 16.64
C MET A 264 -15.19 -1.56 15.21
N GLY A 265 -15.05 -2.51 14.28
CA GLY A 265 -14.81 -2.21 12.87
C GLY A 265 -15.98 -1.50 12.21
N LEU A 266 -15.67 -0.69 11.21
CA LEU A 266 -16.67 -0.15 10.29
C LEU A 266 -17.08 -1.24 9.30
N GLU A 267 -18.40 -1.41 9.14
CA GLU A 267 -19.01 -2.32 8.18
C GLU A 267 -19.95 -1.54 7.25
N GLU A 268 -20.20 -2.09 6.06
CA GLU A 268 -21.01 -1.47 5.00
C GLU A 268 -22.52 -1.62 5.20
N ALA A 269 -22.94 -2.71 5.85
CA ALA A 269 -24.35 -2.98 6.08
C ALA A 269 -24.92 -2.02 7.13
N THR A 270 -26.11 -1.46 6.84
CA THR A 270 -26.84 -0.62 7.79
C THR A 270 -27.17 -1.43 9.05
N GLY A 271 -26.87 -0.90 10.23
CA GLY A 271 -27.03 -1.63 11.51
C GLY A 271 -25.93 -2.66 11.78
N ALA A 272 -24.82 -2.62 11.05
CA ALA A 272 -23.63 -3.44 11.30
C ALA A 272 -22.38 -2.57 11.56
N GLY A 273 -21.48 -3.07 12.40
CA GLY A 273 -20.27 -2.36 12.80
C GLY A 273 -20.55 -1.10 13.62
N LEU A 274 -19.51 -0.29 13.82
CA LEU A 274 -19.62 0.95 14.61
C LEU A 274 -20.54 1.97 13.92
N ASP A 275 -21.53 2.47 14.64
CA ASP A 275 -22.40 3.54 14.16
C ASP A 275 -21.68 4.90 14.20
N VAL A 276 -22.00 5.78 13.25
CA VAL A 276 -21.36 7.10 13.20
C VAL A 276 -21.79 7.92 14.43
N ASP A 277 -23.03 7.77 14.90
CA ASP A 277 -23.61 8.53 16.02
C ASP A 277 -22.90 8.21 17.34
N ASP A 278 -22.49 6.96 17.52
CA ASP A 278 -21.70 6.52 18.67
C ASP A 278 -20.35 7.26 18.77
N ILE A 279 -19.75 7.59 17.63
CA ILE A 279 -18.44 8.24 17.58
C ILE A 279 -18.46 9.59 18.26
N SER A 280 -19.57 10.34 18.19
CA SER A 280 -19.66 11.63 18.88
C SER A 280 -19.51 11.49 20.40
N SER A 281 -20.13 10.45 20.96
CA SER A 281 -20.04 10.13 22.40
C SER A 281 -18.65 9.62 22.77
N ILE A 282 -18.00 8.84 21.90
CA ILE A 282 -16.62 8.38 22.10
C ILE A 282 -15.65 9.57 22.10
N LEU A 283 -15.73 10.45 21.08
CA LEU A 283 -14.84 11.60 20.93
C LEU A 283 -14.92 12.54 22.14
N LYS A 284 -16.13 12.75 22.66
CA LYS A 284 -16.38 13.58 23.84
C LYS A 284 -16.01 12.90 25.17
N GLY A 285 -15.65 11.61 25.18
CA GLY A 285 -15.21 10.87 26.37
C GLY A 285 -16.34 10.29 27.24
N HIS A 286 -17.56 10.22 26.72
CA HIS A 286 -18.71 9.66 27.46
C HIS A 286 -18.68 8.12 27.54
N VAL A 287 -17.99 7.45 26.62
CA VAL A 287 -17.97 5.99 26.52
C VAL A 287 -16.85 5.40 27.41
N PRO A 288 -17.17 4.60 28.45
CA PRO A 288 -16.16 3.99 29.32
C PRO A 288 -15.48 2.76 28.70
N ASP A 289 -14.32 2.36 29.24
CA ASP A 289 -13.65 1.10 28.86
C ASP A 289 -14.62 -0.09 28.98
N ARG A 290 -14.53 -1.01 28.02
CA ARG A 290 -15.35 -2.23 27.89
C ARG A 290 -16.82 -1.99 27.61
N TYR A 291 -17.19 -0.78 27.18
CA TYR A 291 -18.55 -0.53 26.71
C TYR A 291 -18.89 -1.45 25.53
N GLN A 292 -19.99 -2.18 25.63
CA GLN A 292 -20.45 -3.11 24.59
C GLN A 292 -21.24 -2.33 23.53
N PHE A 293 -20.75 -2.33 22.28
CA PHE A 293 -21.50 -1.71 21.19
C PHE A 293 -22.75 -2.53 20.86
N ASN A 294 -23.84 -1.84 20.58
CA ASN A 294 -25.06 -2.42 20.04
C ASN A 294 -25.20 -1.98 18.58
N PRO A 295 -24.93 -2.84 17.59
CA PRO A 295 -25.02 -2.48 16.17
C PRO A 295 -26.43 -2.05 15.75
N SER A 296 -27.46 -2.50 16.47
CA SER A 296 -28.87 -2.29 16.12
C SER A 296 -29.46 -0.99 16.69
N VAL A 297 -28.82 -0.37 17.68
CA VAL A 297 -29.36 0.82 18.38
C VAL A 297 -28.22 1.78 18.69
N PRO A 298 -28.20 3.00 18.10
CA PRO A 298 -27.22 4.04 18.42
C PRO A 298 -27.23 4.44 19.90
N LEU A 299 -26.09 4.92 20.39
CA LEU A 299 -25.93 5.48 21.73
C LEU A 299 -26.84 6.69 21.94
N GLN A 300 -27.81 6.56 22.84
CA GLN A 300 -28.58 7.69 23.36
C GLN A 300 -27.81 8.38 24.49
N ALA A 301 -27.90 9.71 24.58
CA ALA A 301 -27.12 10.52 25.52
C ALA A 301 -27.43 10.22 27.01
N ASP A 302 -28.59 9.63 27.29
CA ASP A 302 -29.10 9.22 28.59
C ASP A 302 -29.01 7.69 28.84
N ALA A 303 -28.39 6.94 27.94
CA ALA A 303 -28.26 5.50 28.06
C ALA A 303 -27.49 5.11 29.35
N HIS A 304 -28.04 4.14 30.08
CA HIS A 304 -27.41 3.57 31.28
C HIS A 304 -26.01 3.04 30.95
N GLY A 305 -24.98 3.60 31.59
CA GLY A 305 -23.58 3.18 31.43
C GLY A 305 -22.65 4.24 30.79
N LEU A 306 -23.19 5.32 30.23
CA LEU A 306 -22.38 6.46 29.78
C LEU A 306 -21.92 7.34 30.96
N ARG A 307 -20.74 7.94 30.82
CA ARG A 307 -20.23 8.93 31.78
C ARG A 307 -20.95 10.26 31.59
N GLN A 308 -21.59 10.75 32.65
CA GLN A 308 -22.31 12.02 32.62
C GLN A 308 -21.38 13.23 32.77
N SER A 309 -20.37 13.14 33.64
CA SER A 309 -19.34 14.17 33.80
C SER A 309 -18.06 13.72 33.10
N VAL A 310 -17.55 14.56 32.21
CA VAL A 310 -16.37 14.23 31.40
C VAL A 310 -15.37 15.38 31.45
N ASN A 311 -14.15 15.03 31.86
CA ASN A 311 -13.03 15.96 31.94
C ASN A 311 -12.21 15.92 30.65
N LEU A 312 -11.31 16.89 30.47
CA LEU A 312 -10.43 16.95 29.31
C LEU A 312 -9.63 15.65 29.09
N GLN A 313 -9.10 15.08 30.18
CA GLN A 313 -8.35 13.80 30.17
C GLN A 313 -9.12 12.59 29.64
N ASP A 314 -10.46 12.67 29.60
CA ASP A 314 -11.33 11.57 29.15
C ASP A 314 -11.70 11.71 27.67
N ARG A 315 -11.50 12.89 27.07
CA ARG A 315 -11.77 13.16 25.65
C ARG A 315 -10.74 12.51 24.74
N ILE A 316 -11.08 12.35 23.48
CA ILE A 316 -10.13 11.95 22.44
C ILE A 316 -9.35 13.18 21.96
N HIS A 317 -8.03 13.06 21.93
CA HIS A 317 -7.11 14.15 21.59
C HIS A 317 -6.55 14.01 20.16
N CYS A 318 -6.62 12.81 19.58
CA CYS A 318 -6.25 12.56 18.19
C CYS A 318 -7.06 11.38 17.64
N VAL A 319 -7.49 11.46 16.38
CA VAL A 319 -8.15 10.36 15.68
C VAL A 319 -7.22 9.80 14.60
N VAL A 320 -7.13 8.48 14.53
CA VAL A 320 -6.32 7.76 13.56
C VAL A 320 -7.20 6.83 12.75
N TYR A 321 -7.29 7.08 11.45
CA TYR A 321 -7.95 6.18 10.51
C TYR A 321 -6.99 5.05 10.13
N VAL A 322 -7.33 3.82 10.48
CA VAL A 322 -6.52 2.63 10.18
C VAL A 322 -7.06 1.97 8.92
N MET A 323 -6.22 1.90 7.89
CA MET A 323 -6.56 1.44 6.55
C MET A 323 -5.67 0.28 6.13
N ASP A 324 -6.28 -0.76 5.56
CA ASP A 324 -5.59 -1.88 4.94
C ASP A 324 -5.09 -1.45 3.54
N THR A 325 -3.77 -1.45 3.32
CA THR A 325 -3.17 -1.03 2.05
C THR A 325 -3.70 -1.83 0.86
N CYS A 326 -3.94 -3.14 1.05
CA CYS A 326 -4.43 -4.04 0.01
C CYS A 326 -5.86 -3.69 -0.44
N LYS A 327 -6.64 -3.01 0.42
CA LYS A 327 -8.06 -2.73 0.19
C LYS A 327 -8.36 -1.29 -0.21
N VAL A 328 -7.35 -0.41 -0.27
CA VAL A 328 -7.54 1.01 -0.60
C VAL A 328 -8.28 1.20 -1.93
N SER A 329 -7.85 0.53 -2.99
CA SER A 329 -8.39 0.78 -4.33
C SER A 329 -9.77 0.17 -4.56
N ILE A 330 -10.11 -0.86 -3.80
CA ILE A 330 -11.40 -1.53 -3.84
C ILE A 330 -12.35 -1.05 -2.73
N MET A 331 -12.02 0.07 -2.07
CA MET A 331 -12.89 0.68 -1.07
C MET A 331 -14.23 1.08 -1.71
N SER A 332 -15.32 0.60 -1.13
CA SER A 332 -16.67 0.90 -1.59
C SER A 332 -17.06 2.35 -1.29
N THR A 333 -17.94 2.90 -2.13
CA THR A 333 -18.48 4.25 -1.95
C THR A 333 -19.18 4.42 -0.60
N LYS A 334 -19.90 3.39 -0.13
CA LYS A 334 -20.58 3.43 1.18
C LYS A 334 -19.61 3.58 2.35
N LEU A 335 -18.50 2.84 2.32
CA LEU A 335 -17.47 2.94 3.35
C LEU A 335 -16.77 4.30 3.30
N GLU A 336 -16.50 4.80 2.10
CA GLU A 336 -15.92 6.13 1.88
C GLU A 336 -16.81 7.25 2.43
N GLU A 337 -18.12 7.19 2.15
CA GLU A 337 -19.14 8.11 2.71
C GLU A 337 -19.20 8.05 4.25
N LYS A 338 -19.13 6.83 4.83
CA LYS A 338 -19.11 6.64 6.29
C LYS A 338 -17.87 7.28 6.91
N LEU A 339 -16.68 7.04 6.34
CA LEU A 339 -15.43 7.67 6.78
C LEU A 339 -15.48 9.20 6.65
N ALA A 340 -16.06 9.72 5.56
CA ALA A 340 -16.26 11.15 5.37
C ALA A 340 -17.25 11.75 6.39
N ALA A 341 -18.31 11.05 6.76
CA ALA A 341 -19.24 11.47 7.81
C ALA A 341 -18.55 11.55 9.19
N ILE A 342 -17.73 10.54 9.51
CA ILE A 342 -16.91 10.54 10.73
C ILE A 342 -15.97 11.73 10.74
N ARG A 343 -15.21 11.92 9.65
CA ARG A 343 -14.27 13.03 9.49
C ARG A 343 -14.92 14.39 9.70
N ARG A 344 -16.12 14.61 9.14
CA ARG A 344 -16.87 15.86 9.37
C ARG A 344 -17.13 16.11 10.85
N ARG A 345 -17.50 15.08 11.63
CA ARG A 345 -17.71 15.21 13.08
C ARG A 345 -16.42 15.48 13.84
N VAL A 346 -15.33 14.82 13.46
CA VAL A 346 -14.01 15.02 14.07
C VAL A 346 -13.50 16.46 13.81
N ASN A 347 -13.67 16.97 12.58
CA ASN A 347 -13.34 18.35 12.22
C ASN A 347 -14.14 19.37 13.03
N LEU A 348 -15.46 19.14 13.23
CA LEU A 348 -16.32 20.04 14.02
C LEU A 348 -15.88 20.17 15.47
N LEU A 349 -15.18 19.16 16.01
CA LEU A 349 -14.64 19.16 17.36
C LEU A 349 -13.18 19.66 17.43
N GLY A 350 -12.60 20.10 16.32
CA GLY A 350 -11.20 20.54 16.26
C GLY A 350 -10.19 19.43 16.56
N ILE A 351 -10.57 18.15 16.39
CA ILE A 351 -9.66 17.05 16.76
C ILE A 351 -8.72 16.73 15.59
N PRO A 352 -7.39 16.77 15.79
CA PRO A 352 -6.40 16.44 14.77
C PRO A 352 -6.48 14.98 14.31
N GLN A 353 -6.22 14.77 13.03
CA GLN A 353 -6.46 13.48 12.36
C GLN A 353 -5.24 12.98 11.59
N LEU A 354 -4.98 11.68 11.72
CA LEU A 354 -3.95 10.94 11.01
C LEU A 354 -4.54 9.72 10.31
N VAL A 355 -3.77 9.14 9.40
CA VAL A 355 -4.09 7.85 8.78
C VAL A 355 -2.92 6.90 9.00
N LEU A 356 -3.20 5.70 9.48
CA LEU A 356 -2.30 4.56 9.44
C LEU A 356 -2.59 3.70 8.24
N LEU A 357 -1.59 3.50 7.40
CA LEU A 357 -1.66 2.60 6.26
C LEU A 357 -0.95 1.30 6.63
N THR A 358 -1.72 0.29 7.02
CA THR A 358 -1.23 -1.00 7.53
C THR A 358 -1.05 -2.04 6.42
N LYS A 359 -0.38 -3.15 6.71
CA LYS A 359 -0.16 -4.27 5.78
C LYS A 359 0.57 -3.86 4.49
N VAL A 360 1.52 -2.94 4.64
CA VAL A 360 2.35 -2.44 3.53
C VAL A 360 3.23 -3.52 2.94
N ASP A 361 3.59 -4.49 3.77
CA ASP A 361 4.34 -5.70 3.48
C ASP A 361 3.50 -6.76 2.77
N GLU A 362 2.21 -6.90 3.06
CA GLU A 362 1.32 -7.74 2.24
C GLU A 362 1.04 -7.09 0.88
N ALA A 363 1.01 -5.76 0.83
CA ALA A 363 0.57 -5.02 -0.35
C ALA A 363 1.67 -4.77 -1.41
N CYS A 364 2.95 -4.66 -1.01
CA CYS A 364 4.06 -4.55 -1.96
C CYS A 364 5.09 -5.65 -1.73
N PRO A 365 5.36 -6.53 -2.72
CA PRO A 365 6.45 -7.51 -2.68
C PRO A 365 7.81 -6.88 -2.33
N CYS A 366 8.06 -5.67 -2.85
CA CYS A 366 9.26 -4.90 -2.57
C CYS A 366 9.47 -4.55 -1.08
N VAL A 367 8.36 -4.40 -0.33
CA VAL A 367 8.33 -4.11 1.10
C VAL A 367 8.31 -5.41 1.90
N THR A 368 7.67 -6.47 1.40
CA THR A 368 7.79 -7.82 1.96
C THR A 368 9.25 -8.27 1.99
N ASP A 369 9.96 -8.14 0.86
CA ASP A 369 11.36 -8.51 0.70
C ASP A 369 12.27 -7.71 1.65
N ASN A 370 11.98 -6.41 1.82
CA ASN A 370 12.70 -5.53 2.72
C ASN A 370 11.83 -4.35 3.16
N LEU A 371 11.40 -4.37 4.42
CA LEU A 371 10.54 -3.34 5.01
C LEU A 371 11.10 -1.92 4.88
N ARG A 372 12.43 -1.76 4.79
CA ARG A 372 13.07 -0.45 4.64
C ARG A 372 12.72 0.22 3.31
N ASN A 373 12.22 -0.54 2.34
CA ASN A 373 11.73 -0.01 1.06
C ASN A 373 10.36 0.66 1.17
N VAL A 374 9.69 0.70 2.34
CA VAL A 374 8.33 1.27 2.47
C VAL A 374 8.20 2.70 1.91
N TYR A 375 9.22 3.55 2.13
CA TYR A 375 9.25 4.91 1.58
C TYR A 375 10.00 5.02 0.24
N ASN A 376 10.54 3.93 -0.28
CA ASN A 376 11.02 3.83 -1.65
C ASN A 376 10.01 3.13 -2.57
N SER A 377 8.97 2.50 -2.03
CA SER A 377 7.95 1.85 -2.84
C SER A 377 7.06 2.89 -3.48
N GLN A 378 7.06 2.95 -4.81
CA GLN A 378 6.11 3.78 -5.53
C GLN A 378 4.68 3.29 -5.31
N TYR A 379 4.47 1.98 -5.21
CA TYR A 379 3.15 1.42 -4.95
C TYR A 379 2.58 1.95 -3.63
N ILE A 380 3.34 1.89 -2.54
CA ILE A 380 2.91 2.43 -1.24
C ILE A 380 2.68 3.95 -1.33
N LYS A 381 3.52 4.69 -2.05
CA LYS A 381 3.32 6.13 -2.30
C LYS A 381 2.01 6.41 -3.04
N THR A 382 1.70 5.64 -4.08
CA THR A 382 0.45 5.75 -4.85
C THR A 382 -0.76 5.43 -3.97
N LYS A 383 -0.71 4.36 -3.16
CA LYS A 383 -1.80 4.05 -2.21
C LYS A 383 -1.99 5.15 -1.17
N ALA A 384 -0.90 5.75 -0.67
CA ALA A 384 -1.00 6.91 0.20
C ALA A 384 -1.65 8.11 -0.52
N GLN A 385 -1.30 8.39 -1.78
CA GLN A 385 -1.94 9.46 -2.58
C GLN A 385 -3.43 9.19 -2.82
N GLU A 386 -3.80 7.94 -3.09
CA GLU A 386 -5.20 7.55 -3.25
C GLU A 386 -6.00 7.76 -1.96
N VAL A 387 -5.47 7.33 -0.81
CA VAL A 387 -6.10 7.58 0.49
C VAL A 387 -6.17 9.08 0.81
N SER A 388 -5.14 9.85 0.45
CA SER A 388 -5.12 11.31 0.60
C SER A 388 -6.28 11.96 -0.16
N GLY A 389 -6.51 11.56 -1.41
CA GLY A 389 -7.61 12.04 -2.23
C GLY A 389 -8.98 11.65 -1.68
N ARG A 390 -9.19 10.35 -1.38
CA ARG A 390 -10.48 9.80 -0.91
C ARG A 390 -10.89 10.33 0.47
N LEU A 391 -9.95 10.34 1.43
CA LEU A 391 -10.24 10.85 2.77
C LEU A 391 -10.07 12.36 2.90
N GLY A 392 -9.50 13.02 1.88
CA GLY A 392 -9.23 14.46 1.84
C GLY A 392 -8.23 14.94 2.89
N VAL A 393 -7.31 14.08 3.33
CA VAL A 393 -6.24 14.41 4.30
C VAL A 393 -4.93 14.68 3.56
N PRO A 394 -4.05 15.58 4.06
CA PRO A 394 -2.80 15.86 3.38
C PRO A 394 -1.87 14.65 3.43
N MET A 395 -1.00 14.52 2.42
CA MET A 395 -0.01 13.43 2.37
C MET A 395 0.83 13.33 3.63
N SER A 396 1.12 14.43 4.32
CA SER A 396 1.87 14.46 5.60
C SER A 396 1.19 13.69 6.74
N CYS A 397 -0.14 13.53 6.71
CA CYS A 397 -0.92 12.83 7.76
C CYS A 397 -0.96 11.30 7.58
N ILE A 398 -0.47 10.77 6.47
CA ILE A 398 -0.57 9.33 6.14
C ILE A 398 0.72 8.64 6.54
N VAL A 399 0.67 7.68 7.45
CA VAL A 399 1.83 6.98 8.00
C VAL A 399 1.73 5.48 7.67
N PRO A 400 2.51 5.00 6.69
CA PRO A 400 2.63 3.58 6.41
C PRO A 400 3.32 2.83 7.55
N VAL A 401 2.75 1.70 7.97
CA VAL A 401 3.27 0.83 9.03
C VAL A 401 3.09 -0.64 8.69
N LYS A 402 3.96 -1.47 9.25
CA LYS A 402 3.76 -2.90 9.38
C LYS A 402 3.45 -3.19 10.85
N ASN A 403 2.44 -4.01 11.11
CA ASN A 403 2.15 -4.49 12.44
C ASN A 403 2.80 -5.87 12.63
N TYR A 404 3.07 -6.25 13.88
CA TYR A 404 3.38 -7.64 14.20
C TYR A 404 2.12 -8.49 14.05
N SER A 405 2.21 -9.51 13.20
CA SER A 405 1.11 -10.44 12.91
C SER A 405 1.57 -11.87 12.73
N GLU A 406 2.75 -12.08 12.14
CA GLU A 406 3.31 -13.41 11.86
C GLU A 406 4.57 -13.69 12.69
N GLU A 407 5.25 -12.64 13.17
CA GLU A 407 6.49 -12.75 13.90
C GLU A 407 6.28 -13.17 15.34
N LEU A 408 7.24 -13.93 15.86
CA LEU A 408 7.35 -14.26 17.28
C LEU A 408 8.30 -13.32 18.03
N GLU A 409 9.23 -12.70 17.30
CA GLU A 409 10.28 -11.82 17.82
C GLU A 409 10.18 -10.43 17.22
N LEU A 410 10.73 -9.44 17.94
CA LEU A 410 10.74 -8.06 17.47
C LEU A 410 11.76 -7.85 16.33
N ASP A 411 11.37 -7.06 15.34
CA ASP A 411 12.21 -6.54 14.27
C ASP A 411 12.44 -5.04 14.43
N MET A 412 13.71 -4.61 14.31
CA MET A 412 14.09 -3.21 14.46
C MET A 412 13.42 -2.30 13.42
N SER A 413 13.24 -2.76 12.18
CA SER A 413 12.65 -1.93 11.13
C SER A 413 11.14 -1.72 11.38
N CYS A 414 10.44 -2.79 11.81
CA CYS A 414 9.06 -2.73 12.24
C CYS A 414 8.89 -1.77 13.43
N ASP A 415 9.74 -1.91 14.45
CA ASP A 415 9.73 -1.05 15.64
C ASP A 415 9.89 0.43 15.29
N ILE A 416 10.82 0.77 14.39
CA ILE A 416 11.06 2.15 13.97
C ILE A 416 9.82 2.76 13.31
N LEU A 417 9.10 1.99 12.46
CA LEU A 417 7.88 2.47 11.82
C LEU A 417 6.76 2.71 12.84
N LEU A 418 6.53 1.75 13.73
CA LEU A 418 5.50 1.82 14.77
C LEU A 418 5.78 2.95 15.77
N LEU A 419 7.03 3.09 16.22
CA LEU A 419 7.43 4.18 17.12
C LEU A 419 7.33 5.54 16.44
N SER A 420 7.70 5.63 15.15
CA SER A 420 7.54 6.88 14.38
C SER A 420 6.07 7.27 14.26
N ALA A 421 5.17 6.30 14.06
CA ALA A 421 3.72 6.53 14.05
C ALA A 421 3.22 7.04 15.40
N LEU A 422 3.64 6.45 16.53
CA LEU A 422 3.28 6.94 17.87
C LEU A 422 3.75 8.37 18.11
N ILE A 423 4.98 8.71 17.71
CA ILE A 423 5.49 10.07 17.84
C ILE A 423 4.63 11.06 17.03
N GLN A 424 4.18 10.69 15.83
CA GLN A 424 3.27 11.53 15.06
C GLN A 424 1.91 11.68 15.76
N MET A 425 1.36 10.61 16.35
CA MET A 425 0.10 10.70 17.12
C MET A 425 0.22 11.65 18.32
N LEU A 426 1.35 11.59 19.05
CA LEU A 426 1.61 12.48 20.18
C LEU A 426 1.73 13.95 19.73
N ARG A 427 2.47 14.20 18.65
CA ARG A 427 2.57 15.55 18.04
C ARG A 427 1.22 16.09 17.58
N PHE A 428 0.34 15.22 17.08
CA PHE A 428 -1.02 15.62 16.71
C PHE A 428 -1.91 15.85 17.93
N ALA A 429 -1.72 15.12 19.02
CA ALA A 429 -2.39 15.42 20.29
C ALA A 429 -1.94 16.78 20.86
N ASP A 430 -0.68 17.16 20.70
CA ASP A 430 -0.19 18.49 21.08
C ASP A 430 -0.95 19.61 20.37
N ASN A 431 -1.21 19.48 19.06
CA ASN A 431 -2.01 20.47 18.33
C ASN A 431 -3.42 20.64 18.94
N TYR A 432 -4.04 19.57 19.42
CA TYR A 432 -5.33 19.66 20.12
C TYR A 432 -5.20 20.43 21.44
N PHE A 433 -4.13 20.18 22.19
CA PHE A 433 -3.88 20.86 23.45
C PHE A 433 -3.60 22.35 23.27
N ASP A 434 -2.89 22.74 22.21
CA ASP A 434 -2.66 24.14 21.85
C ASP A 434 -3.99 24.86 21.59
N GLU A 435 -4.87 24.28 20.77
CA GLU A 435 -6.19 24.86 20.48
C GLU A 435 -7.04 25.02 21.74
N VAL A 436 -7.05 24.04 22.64
CA VAL A 436 -7.77 24.12 23.91
C VAL A 436 -7.20 25.22 24.79
N SER A 437 -5.87 25.31 24.91
CA SER A 437 -5.21 26.34 25.72
C SER A 437 -5.51 27.75 25.22
N ASP A 438 -5.54 27.95 23.91
CA ASP A 438 -5.81 29.25 23.31
C ASP A 438 -7.28 29.67 23.47
N GLN A 439 -8.22 28.72 23.40
CA GLN A 439 -9.63 28.96 23.72
C GLN A 439 -9.82 29.36 25.18
N GLU A 440 -9.15 28.68 26.11
CA GLU A 440 -9.20 29.02 27.55
C GLU A 440 -8.66 30.42 27.82
N LYS A 441 -7.53 30.80 27.22
CA LYS A 441 -6.97 32.16 27.34
C LYS A 441 -7.92 33.22 26.79
N HIS A 442 -8.51 32.98 25.61
CA HIS A 442 -9.44 33.93 24.99
C HIS A 442 -10.69 34.16 25.86
N ASN A 443 -11.21 33.12 26.49
CA ASN A 443 -12.37 33.20 27.37
C ASN A 443 -12.08 33.87 28.72
N GLN A 444 -10.82 33.92 29.17
CA GLN A 444 -10.42 34.65 30.38
C GLN A 444 -10.20 36.15 30.14
N THR A 445 -9.98 36.55 28.88
CA THR A 445 -9.80 37.96 28.48
C THR A 445 -11.09 38.69 28.08
N LYS A 446 -12.22 37.98 28.03
CA LYS A 446 -13.57 38.55 27.86
C LYS A 446 -14.29 38.58 29.20
#